data_AF-A0A928PSW7-F1
#
_entry.id   AF-A0A928PSW7-F1
#
_cell.length_a   1.000
_cell.length_b   1.000
_cell.length_c   1.000
_cell.angle_alpha   90.00
_cell.angle_beta   90.00
_cell.angle_gamma   90.00
#
_symmetry.space_group_name_H-M   'P 1'
#
loop_
_entity.id
_entity.type
_entity.pdbx_description
1 polymer ?
#
loop_
_entity_poly.entity_id
_entity_poly.type
_entity_poly.pdbx_seq_one_letter_code
_entity_poly.pdbx_strand_id
1 'polypeptide(L)'
;MNYLNKKTVEDIEVAGKKVLVRCDFNVPFDSEGNISDPKRIIGALKTIRYLLDNKAKVILCSHLGRPKGEFKPEYSLKPVADYLTKELGFEVKLATDVIGESAQALAASVKEGEAVMIENVRFHKEETKNDPEFSKAL
;
A
#
# COMPACT_ATOMS: atom_id res chain seq x y z
N MET A 1 -18.91 19.08 10.54
CA MET A 1 -18.07 19.60 9.44
C MET A 1 -16.62 19.40 9.84
N ASN A 2 -15.89 18.51 9.15
CA ASN A 2 -14.44 18.39 9.37
C ASN A 2 -13.76 19.71 8.97
N TYR A 3 -12.80 20.17 9.75
CA TYR A 3 -12.15 21.49 9.69
C TYR A 3 -11.50 21.83 8.31
N LEU A 4 -11.40 20.87 7.39
CA LEU A 4 -10.64 20.98 6.14
C LEU A 4 -11.48 20.91 4.85
N ASN A 5 -12.82 20.80 4.92
CA ASN A 5 -13.70 20.64 3.74
C ASN A 5 -13.19 19.58 2.74
N LYS A 6 -12.70 18.44 3.25
CA LYS A 6 -12.28 17.29 2.44
C LYS A 6 -13.30 16.17 2.57
N LYS A 7 -13.52 15.46 1.45
CA LYS A 7 -14.18 14.16 1.50
C LYS A 7 -13.29 13.17 2.24
N THR A 8 -13.93 12.30 3.00
CA THR A 8 -13.35 11.16 3.67
C THR A 8 -13.72 9.88 2.93
N VAL A 9 -13.10 8.78 3.33
CA VAL A 9 -13.45 7.44 2.86
C VAL A 9 -14.92 7.07 3.20
N GLU A 10 -15.50 7.66 4.23
CA GLU A 10 -16.91 7.47 4.61
C GLU A 10 -17.89 8.20 3.68
N ASP A 11 -17.41 9.17 2.90
CA ASP A 11 -18.22 9.95 1.96
C ASP A 11 -18.29 9.34 0.54
N ILE A 12 -17.71 8.14 0.36
CA ILE A 12 -17.53 7.51 -0.95
C ILE A 12 -18.07 6.08 -0.91
N GLU A 13 -18.93 5.73 -1.88
CA GLU A 13 -19.34 4.34 -2.10
C GLU A 13 -18.14 3.54 -2.62
N VAL A 14 -17.69 2.52 -1.89
CA VAL A 14 -16.48 1.75 -2.19
C VAL A 14 -16.76 0.29 -2.52
N ALA A 15 -17.98 -0.21 -2.30
CA ALA A 15 -18.31 -1.61 -2.54
C ALA A 15 -18.08 -1.99 -4.01
N GLY A 16 -17.37 -3.11 -4.21
CA GLY A 16 -17.01 -3.65 -5.52
C GLY A 16 -15.93 -2.86 -6.28
N LYS A 17 -15.54 -1.69 -5.81
CA LYS A 17 -14.53 -0.82 -6.44
C LYS A 17 -13.11 -1.21 -6.06
N LYS A 18 -12.18 -0.99 -6.99
CA LYS A 18 -10.74 -1.01 -6.69
C LYS A 18 -10.34 0.31 -6.07
N VAL A 19 -9.70 0.26 -4.91
CA VAL A 19 -9.29 1.44 -4.16
C VAL A 19 -7.78 1.38 -3.95
N LEU A 20 -7.06 2.27 -4.63
CA LEU A 20 -5.64 2.51 -4.36
C LEU A 20 -5.51 3.33 -3.07
N VAL A 21 -4.88 2.75 -2.05
CA VAL A 21 -4.72 3.36 -0.74
C VAL A 21 -3.25 3.69 -0.51
N ARG A 22 -2.95 4.98 -0.54
CA ARG A 22 -1.63 5.50 -0.21
C ARG A 22 -1.42 5.51 1.30
N CYS A 23 -0.61 4.58 1.79
CA CYS A 23 -0.28 4.45 3.21
C CYS A 23 1.12 4.99 3.53
N ASP A 24 1.38 5.26 4.80
CA ASP A 24 2.73 5.50 5.31
C ASP A 24 3.23 4.24 6.03
N PHE A 25 4.02 3.43 5.34
CA PHE A 25 4.65 2.22 5.86
C PHE A 25 6.17 2.38 5.97
N ASN A 26 6.64 3.62 6.06
CA ASN A 26 8.05 3.90 6.31
C ASN A 26 8.38 3.67 7.79
N VAL A 27 8.51 2.40 8.16
CA VAL A 27 8.77 1.91 9.52
C VAL A 27 10.25 1.61 9.74
N PRO A 28 10.76 1.73 10.98
CA PRO A 28 12.10 1.30 11.31
C PRO A 28 12.20 -0.22 11.41
N PHE A 29 13.40 -0.74 11.13
CA PHE A 29 13.76 -2.13 11.28
C PHE A 29 14.84 -2.29 12.34
N ASP A 30 14.87 -3.43 13.04
CA ASP A 30 15.99 -3.81 13.91
C ASP A 30 17.16 -4.40 13.11
N SER A 31 18.23 -4.79 13.80
CA SER A 31 19.44 -5.36 13.18
C SER A 31 19.20 -6.73 12.51
N GLU A 32 18.10 -7.41 12.83
CA GLU A 32 17.72 -8.71 12.26
C GLU A 32 16.77 -8.55 11.06
N GLY A 33 16.37 -7.32 10.74
CA GLY A 33 15.45 -7.02 9.64
C GLY A 33 13.97 -7.17 10.02
N ASN A 34 13.64 -7.20 11.31
CA ASN A 34 12.24 -7.18 11.77
C ASN A 34 11.76 -5.75 11.98
N ILE A 35 10.46 -5.51 11.82
CA ILE A 35 9.84 -4.21 12.09
C ILE A 35 9.93 -3.91 13.59
N SER A 36 10.62 -2.82 13.96
CA SER A 36 10.86 -2.47 15.37
C SER A 36 9.82 -1.49 15.95
N ASP A 37 9.13 -0.71 15.11
CA ASP A 37 7.98 0.10 15.51
C ASP A 37 6.85 0.00 14.46
N PRO A 38 5.76 -0.76 14.74
CA PRO A 38 4.66 -0.96 13.81
C PRO A 38 3.58 0.13 13.85
N LYS A 39 3.73 1.20 14.65
CA LYS A 39 2.67 2.21 14.86
C LYS A 39 2.08 2.78 13.59
N ARG A 40 2.90 2.99 12.56
CA ARG A 40 2.45 3.53 11.27
C ARG A 40 1.54 2.54 10.53
N ILE A 41 1.88 1.25 10.56
CA ILE A 41 1.07 0.19 9.98
C ILE A 41 -0.25 0.07 10.74
N ILE A 42 -0.20 0.04 12.08
CA ILE A 42 -1.39 -0.03 12.94
C ILE A 42 -2.32 1.18 12.70
N GLY A 43 -1.76 2.37 12.51
CA GLY A 43 -2.52 3.58 12.18
C GLY A 43 -3.33 3.44 10.89
N ALA A 44 -2.75 2.81 9.87
CA ALA A 44 -3.42 2.57 8.58
C ALA A 44 -4.48 1.45 8.64
N LEU A 45 -4.35 0.49 9.57
CA LEU A 45 -5.27 -0.65 9.67
C LEU A 45 -6.73 -0.21 9.84
N LYS A 46 -7.00 0.92 10.48
CA LYS A 46 -8.37 1.44 10.64
C LYS A 46 -9.03 1.69 9.28
N THR A 47 -8.33 2.41 8.40
CA THR A 47 -8.81 2.70 7.04
C THR A 47 -8.87 1.44 6.19
N ILE A 48 -7.87 0.56 6.30
CA ILE A 48 -7.82 -0.69 5.53
C ILE A 48 -9.00 -1.57 5.92
N ARG A 49 -9.24 -1.82 7.21
CA ARG A 49 -10.37 -2.63 7.69
C ARG A 49 -11.70 -2.03 7.27
N TYR A 50 -11.88 -0.71 7.39
CA TYR A 50 -13.10 -0.05 6.90
C TYR A 50 -13.37 -0.36 5.42
N LEU A 51 -12.36 -0.24 4.56
CA LEU A 51 -12.52 -0.51 3.12
C LEU A 51 -12.85 -1.99 2.86
N LEU A 52 -12.19 -2.90 3.55
CA LEU A 52 -12.42 -4.34 3.42
C LEU A 52 -13.82 -4.74 3.90
N ASP A 53 -14.25 -4.24 5.05
CA ASP A 53 -15.58 -4.49 5.63
C ASP A 53 -16.70 -3.96 4.70
N ASN A 54 -16.42 -2.86 3.98
CA ASN A 54 -17.30 -2.28 2.96
C ASN A 54 -17.07 -2.83 1.54
N LYS A 55 -16.54 -4.06 1.42
CA LYS A 55 -16.42 -4.81 0.14
C LYS A 55 -15.60 -4.10 -0.94
N ALA A 56 -14.67 -3.23 -0.56
CA ALA A 56 -13.70 -2.69 -1.49
C ALA A 56 -12.66 -3.76 -1.88
N LYS A 57 -12.04 -3.57 -3.04
CA LYS A 57 -10.88 -4.32 -3.51
C LYS A 57 -9.64 -3.46 -3.27
N VAL A 58 -8.90 -3.71 -2.19
CA VAL A 58 -7.90 -2.77 -1.68
C VAL A 58 -6.54 -3.02 -2.33
N ILE A 59 -5.92 -1.95 -2.85
CA ILE A 59 -4.55 -1.97 -3.40
C ILE A 59 -3.72 -0.99 -2.57
N LEU A 60 -2.78 -1.50 -1.79
CA LEU A 60 -1.94 -0.70 -0.91
C LEU A 60 -0.69 -0.24 -1.65
N CYS A 61 -0.31 1.02 -1.47
CA CYS A 61 0.99 1.51 -1.92
C CYS A 61 1.65 2.35 -0.83
N SER A 62 2.97 2.26 -0.74
CA SER A 62 3.76 3.08 0.17
C SER A 62 5.19 3.21 -0.31
N HIS A 63 5.98 3.96 0.45
CA HIS A 63 7.42 4.01 0.28
C HIS A 63 8.10 3.44 1.53
N LEU A 64 9.30 2.91 1.34
CA LEU A 64 10.18 2.55 2.44
C LEU A 64 11.58 3.12 2.20
N GLY A 65 12.09 3.87 3.17
CA GLY A 65 13.40 4.48 3.10
C GLY A 65 13.61 5.37 1.87
N ARG A 66 14.84 5.35 1.33
CA ARG A 66 15.28 6.21 0.22
C ARG A 66 16.13 5.43 -0.79
N PRO A 67 15.52 4.54 -1.58
CA PRO A 67 16.24 3.71 -2.56
C PRO A 67 16.78 4.48 -3.77
N LYS A 68 16.41 5.76 -3.96
CA LYS A 68 16.84 6.65 -5.05
C LYS A 68 16.48 6.14 -6.46
N GLY A 69 15.35 5.43 -6.62
CA GLY A 69 14.90 4.94 -7.93
C GLY A 69 15.57 3.64 -8.37
N GLU A 70 16.17 2.90 -7.45
CA GLU A 70 16.81 1.60 -7.72
C GLU A 70 16.13 0.51 -6.88
N PHE A 71 15.88 -0.65 -7.48
CA PHE A 71 15.40 -1.81 -6.73
C PHE A 71 16.49 -2.28 -5.76
N LYS A 72 16.16 -2.32 -4.48
CA LYS A 72 17.05 -2.71 -3.40
C LYS A 72 16.28 -3.59 -2.41
N PRO A 73 16.64 -4.87 -2.25
CA PRO A 73 15.90 -5.80 -1.39
C PRO A 73 15.68 -5.28 0.03
N GLU A 74 16.63 -4.53 0.58
CA GLU A 74 16.54 -3.93 1.91
C GLU A 74 15.45 -2.85 2.05
N TYR A 75 14.96 -2.33 0.92
CA TYR A 75 13.85 -1.36 0.87
C TYR A 75 12.56 -1.96 0.30
N SER A 76 12.48 -3.29 0.15
CA SER A 76 11.22 -3.95 -0.24
C SER A 76 10.16 -3.82 0.86
N LEU A 77 8.90 -3.71 0.46
CA LEU A 77 7.76 -3.73 1.36
C LEU A 77 7.36 -5.14 1.81
N LYS A 78 8.12 -6.19 1.43
CA LYS A 78 7.81 -7.57 1.82
C LYS A 78 7.58 -7.76 3.33
N PRO A 79 8.43 -7.24 4.24
CA PRO A 79 8.18 -7.39 5.67
C PRO A 79 6.88 -6.73 6.14
N VAL A 80 6.48 -5.64 5.48
CA VAL A 80 5.21 -4.95 5.75
C VAL A 80 4.03 -5.79 5.26
N ALA A 81 4.14 -6.45 4.10
CA ALA A 81 3.13 -7.37 3.58
C ALA A 81 2.91 -8.54 4.54
N ASP A 82 4.01 -9.13 5.02
CA ASP A 82 4.00 -10.23 5.98
C ASP A 82 3.37 -9.80 7.32
N TYR A 83 3.64 -8.57 7.78
CA TYR A 83 3.03 -8.01 8.98
C TYR A 83 1.52 -7.80 8.80
N LEU A 84 1.10 -7.18 7.69
CA LEU A 84 -0.32 -6.96 7.37
C LEU A 84 -1.08 -8.29 7.25
N THR A 85 -0.45 -9.32 6.68
CA THR A 85 -1.02 -10.66 6.59
C THR A 85 -1.39 -11.21 7.97
N LYS A 86 -0.50 -11.04 8.97
CA LYS A 86 -0.77 -11.45 10.36
C LYS A 86 -1.91 -10.65 10.98
N GLU A 87 -1.94 -9.33 10.76
CA GLU A 87 -2.92 -8.43 11.37
C GLU A 87 -4.33 -8.50 10.76
N LEU A 88 -4.43 -8.87 9.48
CA LEU A 88 -5.69 -8.97 8.74
C LEU A 88 -6.25 -10.40 8.72
N GLY A 89 -5.44 -11.41 9.04
CA GLY A 89 -5.86 -12.81 9.08
C GLY A 89 -6.03 -13.47 7.70
N PHE A 90 -5.55 -12.83 6.64
CA PHE A 90 -5.50 -13.36 5.28
C PHE A 90 -4.24 -12.88 4.56
N GLU A 91 -3.83 -13.60 3.51
CA GLU A 91 -2.63 -13.28 2.74
C GLU A 91 -2.72 -11.93 2.01
N VAL A 92 -1.82 -11.00 2.33
CA VAL A 92 -1.62 -9.75 1.57
C VAL A 92 -0.48 -9.96 0.58
N LYS A 93 -0.84 -10.25 -0.67
CA LYS A 93 0.15 -10.47 -1.74
C LYS A 93 0.87 -9.19 -2.12
N LEU A 94 2.19 -9.29 -2.29
CA LEU A 94 3.06 -8.21 -2.75
C LEU A 94 3.43 -8.40 -4.22
N ALA A 95 3.24 -7.36 -5.04
CA ALA A 95 3.73 -7.31 -6.40
C ALA A 95 5.26 -7.29 -6.45
N THR A 96 5.86 -7.84 -7.51
CA THR A 96 7.31 -7.75 -7.73
C THR A 96 7.73 -6.43 -8.39
N ASP A 97 6.77 -5.58 -8.76
CA ASP A 97 6.96 -4.27 -9.37
C ASP A 97 5.92 -3.25 -8.84
N VAL A 98 5.98 -2.01 -9.33
CA VAL A 98 5.07 -0.92 -8.89
C VAL A 98 3.96 -0.66 -9.89
N ILE A 99 4.31 -0.53 -11.18
CA ILE A 99 3.38 -0.22 -12.28
C ILE A 99 3.48 -1.23 -13.44
N GLY A 100 4.17 -2.34 -13.21
CA GLY A 100 4.43 -3.36 -14.22
C GLY A 100 3.35 -4.45 -14.27
N GLU A 101 3.68 -5.54 -14.94
CA GLU A 101 2.76 -6.66 -15.15
C GLU A 101 2.31 -7.30 -13.82
N SER A 102 3.22 -7.41 -12.84
CA SER A 102 2.90 -8.02 -11.54
C SER A 102 1.88 -7.19 -10.77
N ALA A 103 2.09 -5.87 -10.68
CA ALA A 103 1.15 -4.95 -10.03
C ALA A 103 -0.22 -4.96 -10.70
N GLN A 104 -0.25 -4.91 -12.05
CA GLN A 104 -1.50 -4.95 -12.80
C GLN A 104 -2.25 -6.28 -12.64
N ALA A 105 -1.54 -7.41 -12.66
CA ALA A 105 -2.14 -8.73 -12.46
C ALA A 105 -2.73 -8.87 -11.05
N LEU A 106 -2.00 -8.44 -10.01
CA LEU A 106 -2.52 -8.47 -8.64
C LEU A 106 -3.72 -7.54 -8.47
N ALA A 107 -3.64 -6.31 -8.98
CA ALA A 107 -4.74 -5.35 -8.98
C ALA A 107 -5.96 -5.84 -9.80
N ALA A 108 -5.76 -6.70 -10.81
CA ALA A 108 -6.84 -7.35 -11.54
C ALA A 108 -7.49 -8.49 -10.74
N SER A 109 -6.69 -9.24 -9.98
CA SER A 109 -7.12 -10.44 -9.26
C SER A 109 -7.76 -10.20 -7.89
N VAL A 110 -7.55 -9.02 -7.28
CA VAL A 110 -8.03 -8.72 -5.93
C VAL A 110 -9.57 -8.80 -5.84
N LYS A 111 -10.06 -9.52 -4.83
CA LYS A 111 -11.49 -9.72 -4.59
C LYS A 111 -12.03 -8.74 -3.57
N GLU A 112 -13.35 -8.67 -3.47
CA GLU A 112 -14.03 -7.82 -2.51
C GLU A 112 -13.71 -8.26 -1.09
N GLY A 113 -13.29 -7.32 -0.24
CA GLY A 113 -12.85 -7.63 1.12
C GLY A 113 -11.44 -8.22 1.21
N GLU A 114 -10.66 -8.18 0.13
CA GLU A 114 -9.24 -8.54 0.12
C GLU A 114 -8.34 -7.33 -0.14
N ALA A 115 -7.07 -7.47 0.24
CA ALA A 115 -6.02 -6.49 0.01
C ALA A 115 -4.82 -7.10 -0.70
N VAL A 116 -4.27 -6.36 -1.66
CA VAL A 116 -2.94 -6.61 -2.25
C VAL A 116 -2.07 -5.38 -2.05
N MET A 117 -0.76 -5.52 -2.20
CA MET A 117 0.20 -4.42 -2.09
C MET A 117 1.10 -4.37 -3.31
N ILE A 118 1.35 -3.18 -3.84
CA ILE A 118 2.39 -2.95 -4.85
C ILE A 118 3.72 -2.65 -4.16
N GLU A 119 4.82 -2.85 -4.88
CA GLU A 119 6.15 -2.65 -4.31
C GLU A 119 6.45 -1.16 -4.02
N ASN A 120 7.54 -0.90 -3.30
CA ASN A 120 8.01 0.42 -2.89
C ASN A 120 8.03 1.41 -4.06
N VAL A 121 7.14 2.39 -4.02
CA VAL A 121 7.00 3.35 -5.13
C VAL A 121 8.26 4.15 -5.42
N ARG A 122 9.18 4.27 -4.44
CA ARG A 122 10.46 4.98 -4.63
C ARG A 122 11.51 4.16 -5.38
N PHE A 123 11.21 2.91 -5.75
CA PHE A 123 11.96 2.20 -6.78
C PHE A 123 11.82 2.85 -8.16
N HIS A 124 10.81 3.72 -8.35
CA HIS A 124 10.75 4.64 -9.48
C HIS A 124 11.22 6.03 -9.05
N LYS A 125 12.20 6.59 -9.77
CA LYS A 125 12.70 7.96 -9.52
C LYS A 125 11.61 9.01 -9.79
N GLU A 126 10.68 8.66 -10.67
CA GLU A 126 9.51 9.41 -11.10
C GLU A 126 8.59 9.79 -9.92
N GLU A 127 8.48 8.91 -8.92
CA GLU A 127 7.72 9.16 -7.69
C GLU A 127 8.16 10.46 -6.99
N THR A 128 9.46 10.65 -6.80
CA THR A 128 9.99 11.83 -6.10
C THR A 128 9.95 13.10 -6.94
N LYS A 129 9.68 12.97 -8.24
CA LYS A 129 9.57 14.07 -9.21
C LYS A 129 8.13 14.47 -9.48
N ASN A 130 7.16 13.78 -8.88
CA ASN A 130 5.74 13.97 -9.17
C ASN A 130 5.45 13.86 -10.67
N ASP A 131 6.03 12.83 -11.30
CA ASP A 131 5.91 12.63 -12.74
C ASP A 131 4.45 12.30 -13.14
N PRO A 132 3.86 13.03 -14.12
CA PRO A 132 2.48 12.80 -14.52
C PRO A 132 2.23 11.43 -15.15
N GLU A 133 3.18 10.88 -15.91
CA GLU A 133 3.00 9.57 -16.57
C GLU A 133 3.10 8.44 -15.55
N PHE A 134 3.97 8.58 -14.55
CA PHE A 134 3.99 7.66 -13.41
C PHE A 134 2.68 7.70 -12.61
N SER A 135 2.15 8.90 -12.36
CA SER A 135 0.87 9.07 -11.67
C SER A 135 -0.32 8.49 -12.45
N LYS A 136 -0.24 8.49 -13.79
CA LYS A 136 -1.25 7.92 -14.69
C LYS A 136 -1.18 6.39 -14.77
N ALA A 137 0.01 5.82 -14.55
CA ALA A 137 0.22 4.38 -14.57
C ALA A 137 -0.13 3.67 -13.24
N LEU A 138 -0.13 4.41 -12.12
CA LEU A 138 -0.60 3.98 -10.81
C LEU A 138 -2.14 3.87 -10.74
#